data_AF-A0A837BSI1-F1
#
_entry.id   AF-A0A837BSI1-F1
#
_cell.length_a   1.000
_cell.length_b   1.000
_cell.length_c   1.000
_cell.angle_alpha   90.00
_cell.angle_beta   90.00
_cell.angle_gamma   90.00
#
_symmetry.space_group_name_H-M   'P 1'
#
loop_
_entity.id
_entity.type
_entity.pdbx_description
1 polymer ?
#
loop_
_entity_poly.entity_id
_entity_poly.type
_entity_poly.pdbx_seq_one_letter_code
_entity_poly.pdbx_strand_id
1 'polypeptide(L)'
;MKVNHNIKKFTSKLLVSSAIAGILGGVAINVIPEKADLVQNVQAKKKKRAKAKKKVKKAVTSHKTANVNKKVDISNYSYGNDCILKFDPSTKTLHIKEGVNSNKLGSTPIYDVVYNAKKHVSKKNMFKPSDIEHISIDSNISLSDDSSYLFARLYNLQDITGLDKVDTGKTEYVDHMFFKDKKLIQLDLSQWDASSFAYYRMENMFSGDTSLKEINLTGWGIKLSDDIFNGLDTTKVKIIGFDDDDDD
;
A
#
# COMPACT_ATOMS: atom_id res chain seq x y z
N MET A 1 14.94 1.83 -33.64
CA MET A 1 15.67 0.56 -33.46
C MET A 1 14.65 -0.44 -32.93
N LYS A 2 14.34 -1.51 -33.66
CA LYS A 2 13.49 -2.59 -33.14
C LYS A 2 14.29 -3.29 -32.03
N VAL A 3 13.82 -3.21 -30.80
CA VAL A 3 14.40 -3.98 -29.68
C VAL A 3 13.78 -5.36 -29.79
N ASN A 4 14.61 -6.38 -30.05
CA ASN A 4 14.16 -7.76 -30.10
C ASN A 4 13.85 -8.22 -28.68
N HIS A 5 12.58 -8.25 -28.30
CA HIS A 5 12.13 -8.80 -27.02
C HIS A 5 12.06 -10.33 -27.16
N ASN A 6 12.92 -11.05 -26.44
CA ASN A 6 12.92 -12.50 -26.40
C ASN A 6 11.89 -12.95 -25.35
N ILE A 7 10.60 -12.71 -25.62
CA ILE A 7 9.50 -13.09 -24.72
C ILE A 7 9.24 -14.58 -24.88
N LYS A 8 9.60 -15.37 -23.87
CA LYS A 8 9.32 -16.80 -23.85
C LYS A 8 7.84 -17.03 -23.54
N LYS A 9 7.07 -17.40 -24.56
CA LYS A 9 5.68 -17.90 -24.43
C LYS A 9 5.61 -19.02 -23.39
N PHE A 10 4.92 -18.79 -22.28
CA PHE A 10 4.51 -19.84 -21.33
C PHE A 10 3.01 -20.05 -21.50
N THR A 11 2.64 -21.09 -22.25
CA THR A 11 1.24 -21.50 -22.37
C THR A 11 0.76 -22.04 -21.03
N SER A 12 -0.36 -21.48 -20.57
CA SER A 12 -0.96 -21.72 -19.26
C SER A 12 -1.48 -23.16 -19.14
N LYS A 13 -0.71 -24.03 -18.48
CA LYS A 13 -1.32 -25.11 -17.70
C LYS A 13 -1.85 -24.49 -16.42
N LEU A 14 -3.13 -24.74 -16.13
CA LEU A 14 -3.80 -24.35 -14.90
C LEU A 14 -2.93 -24.73 -13.69
N LEU A 15 -2.20 -23.76 -13.16
CA LEU A 15 -1.47 -23.85 -11.89
C LEU A 15 -2.32 -23.10 -10.88
N VAL A 16 -2.96 -23.85 -9.99
CA VAL A 16 -3.45 -23.31 -8.73
C VAL A 16 -2.21 -22.90 -7.94
N SER A 17 -1.79 -21.63 -8.10
CA SER A 17 -0.68 -21.07 -7.33
C SER A 17 -1.16 -20.82 -5.91
N SER A 18 -0.77 -21.72 -5.01
CA SER A 18 -0.90 -21.51 -3.58
C SER A 18 -0.09 -20.27 -3.19
N ALA A 19 -0.77 -19.30 -2.56
CA ALA A 19 -0.12 -18.24 -1.81
C ALA A 19 0.98 -18.83 -0.92
N ILE A 20 2.23 -18.40 -1.11
CA ILE A 20 3.28 -18.71 -0.14
C ILE A 20 3.13 -17.70 1.01
N ALA A 21 2.56 -18.20 2.09
CA ALA A 21 2.58 -17.62 3.42
C ALA A 21 4.02 -17.40 3.91
N GLY A 22 4.26 -16.34 4.69
CA GLY A 22 5.63 -16.08 5.13
C GLY A 22 5.91 -15.01 6.18
N ILE A 23 4.98 -14.57 7.05
CA ILE A 23 5.38 -14.05 8.38
C ILE A 23 4.45 -14.59 9.46
N LEU A 24 4.95 -15.59 10.18
CA LEU A 24 4.47 -16.02 11.49
C LEU A 24 4.75 -14.91 12.52
N GLY A 25 3.76 -14.06 12.77
CA GLY A 25 3.70 -13.24 13.98
C GLY A 25 2.97 -14.01 15.07
N GLY A 26 3.71 -14.82 15.85
CA GLY A 26 3.17 -15.56 16.97
C GLY A 26 2.50 -14.64 18.00
N VAL A 27 1.19 -14.76 18.16
CA VAL A 27 0.48 -14.22 19.32
C VAL A 27 0.62 -15.24 20.44
N ALA A 28 1.51 -14.97 21.40
CA ALA A 28 1.46 -15.66 22.68
C ALA A 28 0.23 -15.16 23.46
N ILE A 29 -0.91 -15.85 23.29
CA ILE A 29 -2.07 -15.68 24.16
C ILE A 29 -1.75 -16.41 25.47
N ASN A 30 -1.38 -15.64 26.50
CA ASN A 30 -1.28 -16.16 27.85
C ASN A 30 -2.71 -16.33 28.40
N VAL A 31 -3.21 -17.56 28.36
CA VAL A 31 -4.48 -17.93 29.00
C VAL A 31 -4.22 -18.04 30.51
N ILE A 32 -4.73 -17.07 31.27
CA ILE A 32 -4.83 -17.16 32.73
C ILE A 32 -6.13 -17.92 33.04
N PRO A 33 -6.11 -19.02 33.82
CA PRO A 33 -7.35 -19.67 34.24
C PRO A 33 -7.98 -18.89 35.39
N GLU A 34 -9.19 -18.35 35.17
CA GLU A 34 -10.03 -17.80 36.23
C GLU A 34 -10.72 -18.95 36.96
N LYS A 35 -10.31 -19.21 38.21
CA LYS A 35 -11.10 -20.00 39.15
C LYS A 35 -12.18 -19.11 39.74
N ALA A 36 -13.41 -19.60 39.65
CA ALA A 36 -14.57 -19.12 40.38
C ALA A 36 -14.32 -19.16 41.89
N ASP A 37 -14.77 -18.12 42.59
CA ASP A 37 -15.44 -18.30 43.88
C ASP A 37 -16.48 -17.18 44.10
N LEU A 38 -17.66 -17.64 44.46
CA LEU A 38 -18.81 -16.86 44.91
C LEU A 38 -18.54 -16.31 46.33
N VAL A 39 -19.13 -15.15 46.67
CA VAL A 39 -20.09 -14.99 47.79
C VAL A 39 -20.26 -13.50 48.18
N GLN A 40 -21.48 -13.04 47.94
CA GLN A 40 -22.36 -12.17 48.75
C GLN A 40 -22.01 -10.72 49.16
N ASN A 41 -23.01 -9.90 48.81
CA ASN A 41 -23.80 -9.01 49.69
C ASN A 41 -23.39 -7.54 49.94
N VAL A 42 -24.22 -6.67 49.33
CA VAL A 42 -25.14 -5.73 50.00
C VAL A 42 -24.68 -4.27 50.25
N GLN A 43 -25.61 -3.37 49.88
CA GLN A 43 -25.89 -2.01 50.38
C GLN A 43 -25.19 -0.77 49.76
N ALA A 44 -25.90 -0.17 48.79
CA ALA A 44 -26.69 1.06 48.94
C ALA A 44 -26.05 2.41 49.38
N LYS A 45 -26.51 3.45 48.65
CA LYS A 45 -26.77 4.88 49.01
C LYS A 45 -25.71 5.97 48.72
N LYS A 46 -26.00 6.70 47.63
CA LYS A 46 -26.35 8.15 47.51
C LYS A 46 -25.48 9.23 48.20
N LYS A 47 -25.22 10.29 47.38
CA LYS A 47 -25.18 11.76 47.67
C LYS A 47 -23.90 12.26 48.39
N LYS A 48 -23.16 13.28 47.94
CA LYS A 48 -23.57 14.71 47.79
C LYS A 48 -22.39 15.58 47.25
N ARG A 49 -22.78 16.76 46.76
CA ARG A 49 -22.05 17.89 46.13
C ARG A 49 -20.97 18.60 46.98
N ALA A 50 -20.04 19.23 46.23
CA ALA A 50 -19.58 20.64 46.29
C ALA A 50 -18.30 21.07 47.07
N LYS A 51 -17.36 21.58 46.25
CA LYS A 51 -16.64 22.89 46.32
C LYS A 51 -15.52 23.14 47.36
N ALA A 52 -14.31 23.24 46.78
CA ALA A 52 -13.41 24.41 46.79
C ALA A 52 -12.17 24.46 47.74
N LYS A 53 -10.99 24.37 47.07
CA LYS A 53 -9.77 25.20 47.17
C LYS A 53 -8.97 25.19 48.50
N LYS A 54 -7.69 24.76 48.45
CA LYS A 54 -6.48 25.62 48.28
C LYS A 54 -5.16 24.80 48.25
N LYS A 55 -4.40 24.99 47.16
CA LYS A 55 -2.93 24.94 46.97
C LYS A 55 -2.06 24.07 47.91
N VAL A 56 -1.44 23.01 47.35
CA VAL A 56 0.01 22.80 47.45
C VAL A 56 0.54 22.33 46.09
N LYS A 57 1.52 23.07 45.57
CA LYS A 57 2.26 22.74 44.35
C LYS A 57 3.13 21.51 44.60
N LYS A 58 2.96 20.46 43.81
CA LYS A 58 4.07 19.59 43.43
C LYS A 58 3.99 19.43 41.91
N ALA A 59 4.91 20.10 41.23
CA ALA A 59 5.10 19.94 39.80
C ALA A 59 5.49 18.48 39.55
N VAL A 60 4.52 17.67 39.17
CA VAL A 60 4.81 16.43 38.44
C VAL A 60 4.99 16.89 37.01
N THR A 61 6.23 17.18 36.65
CA THR A 61 6.69 17.21 35.27
C THR A 61 6.41 15.83 34.70
N SER A 62 5.21 15.65 34.12
CA SER A 62 4.95 14.49 33.27
C SER A 62 5.82 14.67 32.04
N HIS A 63 7.04 14.15 32.09
CA HIS A 63 7.72 13.73 30.88
C HIS A 63 6.86 12.62 30.30
N LYS A 64 5.87 13.00 29.49
CA LYS A 64 5.32 12.10 28.48
C LYS A 64 6.52 11.76 27.61
N THR A 65 7.12 10.60 27.85
CA THR A 65 7.94 9.93 26.86
C THR A 65 7.06 9.78 25.62
N ALA A 66 7.24 10.69 24.67
CA ALA A 66 6.49 10.67 23.42
C ALA A 66 6.82 9.36 22.72
N ASN A 67 5.83 8.47 22.67
CA ASN A 67 5.89 7.13 22.14
C ASN A 67 6.39 7.20 20.69
N VAL A 68 7.60 6.69 20.44
CA VAL A 68 8.35 6.90 19.19
C VAL A 68 7.76 6.13 17.99
N ASN A 69 6.80 5.24 18.24
CA ASN A 69 6.25 4.31 17.25
C ASN A 69 4.78 4.60 16.90
N LYS A 70 4.35 5.87 16.93
CA LYS A 70 2.98 6.21 16.56
C LYS A 70 2.80 6.09 15.05
N LYS A 71 1.80 5.34 14.59
CA LYS A 71 1.39 5.32 13.17
C LYS A 71 1.18 6.74 12.66
N VAL A 72 1.69 7.02 11.46
CA VAL A 72 1.68 8.37 10.86
C VAL A 72 0.60 8.42 9.81
N ASP A 73 -0.36 9.32 9.98
CA ASP A 73 -1.45 9.55 9.01
C ASP A 73 -1.01 10.62 8.00
N ILE A 74 -1.04 10.27 6.72
CA ILE A 74 -0.65 11.15 5.60
C ILE A 74 -1.79 11.40 4.61
N SER A 75 -3.03 11.02 4.96
CA SER A 75 -4.19 11.02 4.05
C SER A 75 -4.49 12.39 3.43
N ASN A 76 -4.23 13.47 4.18
CA ASN A 76 -4.55 14.85 3.78
C ASN A 76 -3.53 15.47 2.81
N TYR A 77 -2.48 14.75 2.43
CA TYR A 77 -1.42 15.27 1.55
C TYR A 77 -1.48 14.69 0.13
N SER A 78 -2.59 14.04 -0.21
CA SER A 78 -2.89 13.54 -1.55
C SER A 78 -4.10 14.27 -2.13
N TYR A 79 -3.95 14.82 -3.34
CA TYR A 79 -5.01 15.50 -4.06
C TYR A 79 -6.14 14.52 -4.42
N GLY A 80 -7.40 14.93 -4.19
CA GLY A 80 -8.58 14.13 -4.53
C GLY A 80 -8.70 12.80 -3.77
N ASN A 81 -7.92 12.61 -2.70
CA ASN A 81 -7.88 11.38 -1.92
C ASN A 81 -9.02 11.32 -0.89
N ASP A 82 -9.70 10.19 -0.85
CA ASP A 82 -10.66 9.84 0.20
C ASP A 82 -10.13 8.71 1.09
N CYS A 83 -9.20 7.89 0.61
CA CYS A 83 -8.62 6.77 1.36
C CYS A 83 -7.84 7.22 2.61
N ILE A 84 -7.77 6.35 3.61
CA ILE A 84 -6.91 6.55 4.78
C ILE A 84 -5.53 5.97 4.49
N LEU A 85 -4.50 6.81 4.54
CA LEU A 85 -3.09 6.45 4.33
C LEU A 85 -2.34 6.50 5.67
N LYS A 86 -1.97 5.34 6.20
CA LYS A 86 -1.31 5.22 7.51
C LYS A 86 -0.03 4.39 7.45
N PHE A 87 1.10 5.02 7.71
CA PHE A 87 2.38 4.35 7.82
C PHE A 87 2.59 3.76 9.21
N ASP A 88 2.93 2.48 9.27
CA ASP A 88 3.35 1.77 10.47
C ASP A 88 4.88 1.60 10.47
N PRO A 89 5.63 2.35 11.31
CA PRO A 89 7.09 2.26 11.33
C PRO A 89 7.62 0.94 11.90
N SER A 90 6.80 0.16 12.62
CA SER A 90 7.23 -1.11 13.20
C SER A 90 7.31 -2.22 12.15
N THR A 91 6.42 -2.17 11.16
CA THR A 91 6.38 -3.12 10.04
C THR A 91 6.89 -2.51 8.73
N LYS A 92 7.18 -1.20 8.72
CA LYS A 92 7.54 -0.42 7.51
C LYS A 92 6.47 -0.50 6.41
N THR A 93 5.21 -0.62 6.82
CA THR A 93 4.07 -0.81 5.92
C THR A 93 3.28 0.48 5.82
N LEU A 94 3.00 0.93 4.60
CA LEU A 94 1.96 1.90 4.34
C LEU A 94 0.63 1.18 4.10
N HIS A 95 -0.32 1.38 5.01
CA HIS A 95 -1.67 0.86 4.88
C HIS A 95 -2.55 1.86 4.13
N ILE A 96 -3.24 1.38 3.09
CA ILE A 96 -4.26 2.09 2.35
C ILE A 96 -5.60 1.46 2.69
N LYS A 97 -6.47 2.22 3.34
CA LYS A 97 -7.76 1.77 3.87
C LYS A 97 -8.90 2.57 3.25
N GLU A 98 -10.10 2.02 3.40
CA GLU A 98 -11.33 2.72 3.07
C GLU A 98 -11.37 4.13 3.67
N GLY A 99 -11.94 5.02 2.87
CA GLY A 99 -12.20 6.41 3.20
C GLY A 99 -13.55 6.58 3.87
N VAL A 100 -14.09 7.79 3.76
CA VAL A 100 -15.41 8.10 4.31
C VAL A 100 -16.49 8.01 3.24
N ASN A 101 -16.17 8.25 1.97
CA ASN A 101 -17.18 8.51 0.94
C ASN A 101 -17.08 7.56 -0.26
N SER A 102 -15.95 7.61 -0.96
CA SER A 102 -15.76 6.97 -2.27
C SER A 102 -14.69 5.89 -2.28
N ASN A 103 -13.85 5.81 -1.23
CA ASN A 103 -12.65 4.96 -1.22
C ASN A 103 -11.75 5.20 -2.43
N LYS A 104 -11.78 6.43 -2.98
CA LYS A 104 -10.91 6.80 -4.09
C LYS A 104 -9.54 7.17 -3.56
N LEU A 105 -8.53 6.46 -4.01
CA LEU A 105 -7.14 6.84 -3.80
C LEU A 105 -6.83 8.04 -4.71
N GLY A 106 -6.24 9.09 -4.13
CA GLY A 106 -5.94 10.31 -4.87
C GLY A 106 -4.80 10.15 -5.87
N SER A 107 -4.67 11.11 -6.78
CA SER A 107 -3.71 11.08 -7.90
C SER A 107 -2.30 11.55 -7.55
N THR A 108 -2.03 11.87 -6.28
CA THR A 108 -0.68 12.31 -5.87
C THR A 108 0.20 11.09 -5.63
N PRO A 109 1.38 10.99 -6.29
CA PRO A 109 2.34 9.92 -6.03
C PRO A 109 2.63 9.76 -4.54
N ILE A 110 2.64 8.53 -4.02
CA ILE A 110 2.88 8.28 -2.59
C ILE A 110 4.21 8.90 -2.13
N TYR A 111 5.23 8.90 -3.00
CA TYR A 111 6.49 9.62 -2.77
C TYR A 111 6.26 11.10 -2.41
N ASP A 112 5.40 11.79 -3.18
CA ASP A 112 5.07 13.20 -3.01
C ASP A 112 4.15 13.43 -1.81
N VAL A 113 3.21 12.52 -1.52
CA VAL A 113 2.38 12.56 -0.31
C VAL A 113 3.27 12.59 0.94
N VAL A 114 4.25 11.68 1.01
CA VAL A 114 5.22 11.64 2.13
C VAL A 114 6.08 12.91 2.15
N TYR A 115 6.53 13.39 0.99
CA TYR A 115 7.30 14.63 0.90
C TYR A 115 6.50 15.85 1.41
N ASN A 116 5.23 15.96 1.04
CA ASN A 116 4.34 17.04 1.43
C ASN A 116 4.00 16.99 2.93
N ALA A 117 3.82 15.79 3.49
CA ALA A 117 3.60 15.59 4.91
C ALA A 117 4.75 16.11 5.80
N LYS A 118 5.99 16.17 5.27
CA LYS A 118 7.20 16.64 6.00
C LYS A 118 7.04 18.03 6.61
N LYS A 119 6.24 18.89 5.99
CA LYS A 119 6.04 20.27 6.45
C LYS A 119 5.13 20.36 7.69
N HIS A 120 4.34 19.32 7.96
CA HIS A 120 3.22 19.38 8.90
C HIS A 120 3.27 18.31 10.00
N VAL A 121 4.03 17.24 9.80
CA VAL A 121 4.28 16.21 10.82
C VAL A 121 5.60 16.51 11.53
N SER A 122 5.63 16.36 12.86
CA SER A 122 6.80 16.63 13.68
C SER A 122 8.03 15.83 13.21
N LYS A 123 9.21 16.45 13.17
CA LYS A 123 10.48 15.80 12.77
C LYS A 123 10.75 14.45 13.45
N LYS A 124 10.33 14.29 14.72
CA LYS A 124 10.51 13.05 15.50
C LYS A 124 9.72 11.86 14.95
N ASN A 125 8.56 12.10 14.32
CA ASN A 125 7.67 11.07 13.81
C ASN A 125 7.69 11.01 12.27
N MET A 126 8.55 11.80 11.63
CA MET A 126 8.60 11.88 10.18
C MET A 126 9.43 10.73 9.61
N PHE A 127 8.95 10.14 8.51
CA PHE A 127 9.62 9.10 7.76
C PHE A 127 9.89 9.56 6.32
N LYS A 128 10.72 8.82 5.61
CA LYS A 128 11.08 9.07 4.21
C LYS A 128 10.33 8.06 3.33
N PRO A 129 10.14 8.37 2.03
CA PRO A 129 9.63 7.37 1.08
C PRO A 129 10.43 6.06 1.10
N SER A 130 11.75 6.15 1.31
CA SER A 130 12.65 4.99 1.45
C SER A 130 12.42 4.14 2.71
N ASP A 131 11.62 4.61 3.68
CA ASP A 131 11.29 3.83 4.87
C ASP A 131 10.08 2.91 4.64
N ILE A 132 9.37 3.07 3.50
CA ILE A 132 8.30 2.17 3.07
C ILE A 132 8.96 0.95 2.42
N GLU A 133 8.76 -0.22 3.03
CA GLU A 133 9.17 -1.52 2.47
C GLU A 133 7.96 -2.31 1.96
N HIS A 134 6.76 -2.01 2.45
CA HIS A 134 5.53 -2.71 2.07
C HIS A 134 4.36 -1.74 1.87
N ILE A 135 3.49 -2.01 0.91
CA ILE A 135 2.17 -1.39 0.81
C ILE A 135 1.10 -2.47 1.01
N SER A 136 0.08 -2.14 1.81
CA SER A 136 -1.07 -3.01 2.05
C SER A 136 -2.35 -2.30 1.67
N ILE A 137 -3.06 -2.82 0.67
CA ILE A 137 -4.41 -2.41 0.31
C ILE A 137 -5.40 -3.22 1.18
N ASP A 138 -5.86 -2.58 2.24
CA ASP A 138 -6.59 -3.25 3.31
C ASP A 138 -8.09 -3.42 2.97
N SER A 139 -8.64 -2.53 2.14
CA SER A 139 -10.06 -2.49 1.73
C SER A 139 -10.21 -2.34 0.22
N ASN A 140 -11.42 -2.53 -0.30
CA ASN A 140 -11.73 -2.20 -1.70
C ASN A 140 -11.62 -0.69 -1.93
N ILE A 141 -10.79 -0.30 -2.90
CA ILE A 141 -10.55 1.09 -3.28
C ILE A 141 -10.65 1.24 -4.80
N SER A 142 -10.93 2.46 -5.26
CA SER A 142 -10.79 2.81 -6.68
C SER A 142 -9.58 3.71 -6.88
N LEU A 143 -8.85 3.51 -7.98
CA LEU A 143 -7.83 4.45 -8.40
C LEU A 143 -8.44 5.71 -9.03
N SER A 144 -7.67 6.80 -9.08
CA SER A 144 -8.04 8.01 -9.83
C SER A 144 -7.95 7.77 -11.34
N ASP A 145 -8.58 8.66 -12.11
CA ASP A 145 -8.47 8.76 -13.56
C ASP A 145 -7.01 8.86 -14.01
N ASP A 146 -6.25 9.75 -13.36
CA ASP A 146 -4.79 9.78 -13.46
C ASP A 146 -4.16 9.11 -12.25
N SER A 147 -3.54 7.96 -12.46
CA SER A 147 -2.76 7.23 -11.45
C SER A 147 -1.30 7.06 -11.88
N SER A 148 -0.84 7.94 -12.77
CA SER A 148 0.56 7.99 -13.19
C SER A 148 1.46 8.22 -12.00
N TYR A 149 2.60 7.51 -11.96
CA TYR A 149 3.58 7.57 -10.86
C TYR A 149 3.04 7.20 -9.46
N LEU A 150 1.82 6.70 -9.32
CA LEU A 150 1.15 6.59 -8.01
C LEU A 150 1.99 5.83 -6.96
N PHE A 151 2.64 4.74 -7.37
CA PHE A 151 3.50 3.92 -6.52
C PHE A 151 5.00 4.11 -6.78
N ALA A 152 5.38 5.05 -7.65
CA ALA A 152 6.74 5.19 -8.13
C ALA A 152 7.75 5.70 -7.08
N ARG A 153 9.02 5.36 -7.31
CA ARG A 153 10.23 5.83 -6.61
C ARG A 153 10.25 5.45 -5.13
N LEU A 154 9.53 4.41 -4.75
CA LEU A 154 9.63 3.78 -3.45
C LEU A 154 10.78 2.78 -3.49
N TYR A 155 12.02 3.30 -3.50
CA TYR A 155 13.24 2.52 -3.78
C TYR A 155 13.47 1.29 -2.89
N ASN A 156 12.82 1.22 -1.73
CA ASN A 156 12.90 0.10 -0.80
C ASN A 156 11.64 -0.77 -0.75
N LEU A 157 10.60 -0.44 -1.52
CA LEU A 157 9.37 -1.21 -1.63
C LEU A 157 9.68 -2.61 -2.16
N GLN A 158 9.20 -3.64 -1.46
CA GLN A 158 9.44 -5.04 -1.77
C GLN A 158 8.20 -5.70 -2.35
N ASP A 159 7.03 -5.31 -1.86
CA ASP A 159 5.74 -5.84 -2.26
C ASP A 159 4.59 -4.84 -2.05
N ILE A 160 3.52 -5.08 -2.82
CA ILE A 160 2.21 -4.46 -2.66
C ILE A 160 1.21 -5.61 -2.54
N THR A 161 0.50 -5.67 -1.41
CA THR A 161 -0.52 -6.69 -1.15
C THR A 161 -1.92 -6.10 -1.29
N GLY A 162 -2.90 -6.92 -1.69
CA GLY A 162 -4.28 -6.50 -1.87
C GLY A 162 -4.59 -5.80 -3.21
N LEU A 163 -3.74 -5.99 -4.23
CA LEU A 163 -3.97 -5.46 -5.58
C LEU A 163 -5.27 -6.00 -6.23
N ASP A 164 -5.75 -7.16 -5.76
CA ASP A 164 -7.04 -7.76 -6.12
C ASP A 164 -8.26 -6.95 -5.63
N LYS A 165 -8.05 -6.00 -4.70
CA LYS A 165 -9.09 -5.11 -4.16
C LYS A 165 -9.13 -3.74 -4.85
N VAL A 166 -8.37 -3.57 -5.93
CA VAL A 166 -8.22 -2.29 -6.61
C VAL A 166 -9.13 -2.26 -7.85
N ASP A 167 -10.08 -1.33 -7.85
CA ASP A 167 -10.91 -1.02 -9.01
C ASP A 167 -10.20 0.02 -9.90
N THR A 168 -9.88 -0.38 -11.13
CA THR A 168 -9.26 0.47 -12.16
C THR A 168 -10.22 0.81 -13.31
N GLY A 169 -11.51 0.46 -13.22
CA GLY A 169 -12.46 0.61 -14.34
C GLY A 169 -12.68 2.06 -14.81
N LYS A 170 -12.22 3.05 -14.03
CA LYS A 170 -12.25 4.48 -14.38
C LYS A 170 -10.87 5.11 -14.51
N THR A 171 -9.81 4.32 -14.43
CA THR A 171 -8.43 4.80 -14.57
C THR A 171 -8.06 4.87 -16.03
N GLU A 172 -7.54 6.02 -16.45
CA GLU A 172 -7.19 6.31 -17.84
C GLU A 172 -5.67 6.32 -18.01
N TYR A 173 -4.94 6.93 -17.06
CA TYR A 173 -3.48 7.08 -17.14
C TYR A 173 -2.78 6.29 -16.04
N VAL A 174 -1.86 5.42 -16.47
CA VAL A 174 -1.03 4.57 -15.59
C VAL A 174 0.46 4.67 -15.91
N ASP A 175 0.86 5.74 -16.60
CA ASP A 175 2.25 5.98 -16.99
C ASP A 175 3.17 5.97 -15.77
N HIS A 176 4.30 5.27 -15.87
CA HIS A 176 5.32 5.23 -14.82
C HIS A 176 4.82 4.79 -13.42
N MET A 177 3.68 4.10 -13.32
CA MET A 177 3.02 3.85 -12.03
C MET A 177 3.92 3.19 -10.96
N PHE A 178 4.80 2.26 -11.36
CA PHE A 178 5.74 1.55 -10.47
C PHE A 178 7.20 1.99 -10.70
N PHE A 179 7.42 3.10 -11.40
CA PHE A 179 8.73 3.54 -11.86
C PHE A 179 9.80 3.62 -10.74
N LYS A 180 10.88 2.87 -10.91
CA LYS A 180 12.05 2.81 -10.03
C LYS A 180 11.76 2.29 -8.62
N ASP A 181 10.87 1.33 -8.49
CA ASP A 181 10.69 0.53 -7.29
C ASP A 181 11.72 -0.60 -7.25
N LYS A 182 12.99 -0.21 -7.05
CA LYS A 182 14.18 -1.05 -7.27
C LYS A 182 14.23 -2.37 -6.51
N LYS A 183 13.42 -2.54 -5.44
CA LYS A 183 13.35 -3.75 -4.63
C LYS A 183 12.05 -4.55 -4.83
N LEU A 184 11.12 -4.04 -5.63
CA LEU A 184 9.83 -4.69 -5.88
C LEU A 184 10.08 -6.00 -6.61
N ILE A 185 9.52 -7.10 -6.10
CA ILE A 185 9.86 -8.44 -6.57
C ILE A 185 8.83 -8.95 -7.58
N GLN A 186 7.56 -8.67 -7.36
CA GLN A 186 6.46 -9.19 -8.16
C GLN A 186 5.26 -8.26 -8.13
N LEU A 187 4.45 -8.31 -9.20
CA LEU A 187 3.16 -7.63 -9.30
C LEU A 187 2.13 -8.57 -9.89
N ASP A 188 1.01 -8.73 -9.19
CA ASP A 188 -0.18 -9.39 -9.73
C ASP A 188 -1.27 -8.35 -9.99
N LEU A 189 -1.47 -8.02 -11.26
CA LEU A 189 -2.42 -7.02 -11.75
C LEU A 189 -3.57 -7.70 -12.52
N SER A 190 -3.75 -9.01 -12.35
CA SER A 190 -4.71 -9.81 -13.13
C SER A 190 -6.18 -9.49 -12.85
N GLN A 191 -6.47 -8.78 -11.76
CA GLN A 191 -7.83 -8.33 -11.41
C GLN A 191 -8.12 -6.90 -11.89
N TRP A 192 -7.17 -6.23 -12.53
CA TRP A 192 -7.37 -4.87 -13.02
C TRP A 192 -8.20 -4.90 -14.31
N ASP A 193 -9.19 -4.02 -14.37
CA ASP A 193 -9.88 -3.69 -15.60
C ASP A 193 -9.00 -2.72 -16.40
N ALA A 194 -8.32 -3.26 -17.42
CA ALA A 194 -7.43 -2.51 -18.31
C ALA A 194 -8.15 -1.98 -19.56
N SER A 195 -9.48 -2.14 -19.68
CA SER A 195 -10.22 -1.76 -20.89
C SER A 195 -10.04 -0.29 -21.25
N SER A 196 -9.96 0.58 -20.25
CA SER A 196 -9.69 2.01 -20.42
C SER A 196 -8.25 2.29 -20.90
N PHE A 197 -7.26 1.48 -20.49
CA PHE A 197 -5.85 1.76 -20.78
C PHE A 197 -5.52 1.65 -22.29
N ALA A 198 -6.30 0.87 -23.05
CA ALA A 198 -6.13 0.73 -24.50
C ALA A 198 -6.27 2.05 -25.28
N TYR A 199 -6.90 3.06 -24.69
CA TYR A 199 -7.14 4.35 -25.34
C TYR A 199 -6.09 5.41 -24.98
N TYR A 200 -5.16 5.10 -24.08
CA TYR A 200 -4.19 6.05 -23.54
C TYR A 200 -2.77 5.49 -23.62
N ARG A 201 -1.79 6.35 -23.35
CA ARG A 201 -0.38 5.93 -23.27
C ARG A 201 -0.16 5.18 -21.95
N MET A 202 0.65 4.13 -22.02
CA MET A 202 1.09 3.33 -20.88
C MET A 202 2.60 3.24 -20.96
N GLU A 203 3.31 4.34 -20.79
CA GLU A 203 4.75 4.38 -20.98
C GLU A 203 5.50 4.11 -19.67
N ASN A 204 6.58 3.33 -19.76
CA ASN A 204 7.59 3.15 -18.70
C ASN A 204 7.04 2.70 -17.35
N MET A 205 5.92 1.95 -17.32
CA MET A 205 5.18 1.60 -16.10
C MET A 205 6.09 0.92 -15.06
N PHE A 206 7.04 0.09 -15.52
CA PHE A 206 7.98 -0.69 -14.71
C PHE A 206 9.46 -0.26 -14.88
N SER A 207 9.70 0.93 -15.44
CA SER A 207 11.05 1.33 -15.83
C SER A 207 11.95 1.51 -14.61
N GLY A 208 13.10 0.81 -14.61
CA GLY A 208 14.05 0.85 -13.50
C GLY A 208 13.72 -0.06 -12.31
N ASP A 209 12.76 -0.97 -12.44
CA ASP A 209 12.39 -1.96 -11.41
C ASP A 209 13.35 -3.16 -11.46
N THR A 210 14.60 -2.92 -11.11
CA THR A 210 15.72 -3.84 -11.33
C THR A 210 15.64 -5.18 -10.60
N SER A 211 14.76 -5.32 -9.60
CA SER A 211 14.56 -6.56 -8.84
C SER A 211 13.30 -7.32 -9.21
N LEU A 212 12.48 -6.77 -10.12
CA LEU A 212 11.22 -7.38 -10.53
C LEU A 212 11.51 -8.71 -11.24
N LYS A 213 10.74 -9.74 -10.91
CA LYS A 213 10.90 -11.10 -11.44
C LYS A 213 9.64 -11.63 -12.12
N GLU A 214 8.47 -11.13 -11.72
CA GLU A 214 7.20 -11.57 -12.28
C GLU A 214 6.20 -10.42 -12.36
N ILE A 215 5.50 -10.33 -13.50
CA ILE A 215 4.35 -9.45 -13.70
C ILE A 215 3.23 -10.31 -14.25
N ASN A 216 2.08 -10.31 -13.59
CA ASN A 216 0.87 -10.97 -14.07
C ASN A 216 -0.14 -9.94 -14.58
N LEU A 217 -0.36 -9.94 -15.90
CA LEU A 217 -1.30 -9.09 -16.63
C LEU A 217 -2.49 -9.89 -17.20
N THR A 218 -2.68 -11.12 -16.72
CA THR A 218 -3.77 -11.99 -17.19
C THR A 218 -5.11 -11.27 -17.14
N GLY A 219 -5.88 -11.32 -18.22
CA GLY A 219 -7.23 -10.74 -18.27
C GLY A 219 -7.29 -9.30 -18.74
N TRP A 220 -6.16 -8.62 -18.94
CA TRP A 220 -6.16 -7.24 -19.46
C TRP A 220 -6.84 -7.12 -20.83
N GLY A 221 -6.75 -8.15 -21.69
CA GLY A 221 -7.57 -8.25 -22.90
C GLY A 221 -7.36 -7.13 -23.93
N ILE A 222 -6.25 -6.39 -23.82
CA ILE A 222 -5.87 -5.27 -24.69
C ILE A 222 -4.54 -5.56 -25.37
N LYS A 223 -4.32 -5.00 -26.56
CA LYS A 223 -2.99 -5.01 -27.19
C LYS A 223 -2.08 -4.06 -26.41
N LEU A 224 -1.04 -4.59 -25.78
CA LEU A 224 -0.03 -3.76 -25.12
C LEU A 224 0.93 -3.19 -26.15
N SER A 225 1.38 -1.96 -25.92
CA SER A 225 2.58 -1.42 -26.59
C SER A 225 3.82 -1.87 -25.81
N ASP A 226 4.91 -2.15 -26.52
CA ASP A 226 6.25 -2.36 -25.93
C ASP A 226 6.66 -1.24 -24.97
N ASP A 227 6.10 -0.03 -25.16
CA ASP A 227 6.42 1.14 -24.35
C ASP A 227 6.14 0.98 -22.86
N ILE A 228 5.22 0.09 -22.47
CA ILE A 228 4.93 -0.23 -21.07
C ILE A 228 6.13 -0.85 -20.35
N PHE A 229 6.96 -1.58 -21.09
CA PHE A 229 8.15 -2.27 -20.60
C PHE A 229 9.45 -1.49 -20.87
N ASN A 230 9.39 -0.28 -21.41
CA ASN A 230 10.58 0.54 -21.67
C ASN A 230 11.42 0.73 -20.39
N GLY A 231 12.69 0.32 -20.45
CA GLY A 231 13.62 0.38 -19.33
C GLY A 231 13.44 -0.72 -18.26
N LEU A 232 12.61 -1.73 -18.52
CA LEU A 232 12.60 -3.00 -17.82
C LEU A 232 13.46 -4.02 -18.58
N ASP A 233 14.28 -4.80 -17.87
CA ASP A 233 15.02 -5.92 -18.47
C ASP A 233 14.08 -7.13 -18.61
N THR A 234 13.27 -7.16 -19.65
CA THR A 234 12.25 -8.21 -19.88
C THR A 234 12.85 -9.61 -20.05
N THR A 235 14.17 -9.73 -20.27
CA THR A 235 14.85 -11.04 -20.31
C THR A 235 14.96 -11.70 -18.92
N LYS A 236 14.79 -10.92 -17.85
CA LYS A 236 14.84 -11.36 -16.45
C LYS A 236 13.49 -11.41 -15.76
N VAL A 237 12.43 -10.95 -16.43
CA VAL A 237 11.09 -10.84 -15.86
C VAL A 237 10.16 -11.82 -16.58
N LYS A 238 9.46 -12.64 -15.81
CA LYS A 238 8.37 -13.46 -16.34
C LYS A 238 7.12 -12.61 -16.46
N ILE A 239 6.67 -12.36 -17.69
CA ILE A 239 5.44 -11.63 -17.97
C ILE A 239 4.36 -12.66 -18.34
N ILE A 240 3.20 -12.58 -17.68
CA ILE A 240 2.06 -13.51 -17.86
C ILE A 240 0.88 -12.71 -18.40
N GLY A 241 0.11 -13.29 -19.34
CA GLY A 241 -1.09 -12.65 -19.90
C GLY A 241 -0.79 -11.63 -20.99
N PHE A 242 0.42 -11.66 -21.54
CA PHE A 242 0.84 -10.89 -22.69
C PHE A 242 1.27 -11.84 -23.81
N ASP A 243 0.58 -11.79 -24.95
CA ASP A 243 0.98 -12.45 -26.18
C ASP A 243 1.52 -11.36 -27.13
N ASP A 244 2.82 -11.42 -27.43
CA ASP A 244 3.41 -10.68 -28.55
C ASP A 244 2.84 -11.28 -29.85
N ASP A 245 1.74 -10.73 -30.33
CA ASP A 245 1.10 -11.13 -31.60
C ASP A 245 1.86 -10.58 -32.83
N ASP A 246 3.11 -10.14 -32.70
CA ASP A 246 3.89 -9.57 -33.81
C ASP A 246 4.68 -10.66 -34.58
N ASP A 247 4.03 -11.80 -34.87
CA ASP A 247 4.42 -12.73 -35.95
C ASP A 247 3.59 -12.38 -37.22
N ASP A 248 3.84 -11.22 -37.83
CA ASP A 248 3.42 -10.87 -39.21
C ASP A 248 4.58 -10.20 -40.00
#